data_AF-A0A8J6BBC1-F1
#
_entry.id   AF-A0A8J6BBC1-F1
#
_cell.length_a   1.000
_cell.length_b   1.000
_cell.length_c   1.000
_cell.angle_alpha   90.00
_cell.angle_beta   90.00
_cell.angle_gamma   90.00
#
_symmetry.space_group_name_H-M   'P 1'
#
loop_
_entity.id
_entity.type
_entity.pdbx_description
1 polymer ?
#
loop_
_entity_poly.entity_id
_entity_poly.type
_entity_poly.pdbx_seq_one_letter_code
_entity_poly.pdbx_strand_id
1 'polypeptide(L)'
;VGESKDVVRKDVRAILNKMCQVYPASKMFNFIMEGIKSKNSKQRAECLEELGCLVESYGMNVCQPTPAKALKEIAVHIGDRGTTVRNAALNTIVAVYNVHGEQVFKLIGNLSEKDLSMLKERIKRAGKKQTVTAPAKQPEEKPQRAQNANTSLQRKAPPEDMSSKLK
;
A
#
# COMPACT_ATOMS: atom_id res chain seq x y z
N VAL A 1 6.55 -15.77 6.40
CA VAL A 1 5.79 -14.83 5.52
C VAL A 1 4.51 -15.43 4.97
N GLY A 2 4.54 -16.56 4.25
CA GLY A 2 3.34 -17.19 3.63
C GLY A 2 2.29 -17.80 4.58
N GLU A 3 2.12 -17.26 5.78
CA GLU A 3 1.28 -17.79 6.84
C GLU A 3 -0.23 -17.60 6.60
N SER A 4 -1.05 -18.46 7.21
CA SER A 4 -2.50 -18.40 7.05
C SER A 4 -3.09 -17.12 7.66
N LYS A 5 -2.70 -16.81 8.91
CA LYS A 5 -3.19 -15.70 9.74
C LYS A 5 -2.60 -14.35 9.32
N ASP A 6 -3.47 -13.34 9.15
CA ASP A 6 -3.09 -12.00 8.69
C ASP A 6 -2.18 -11.24 9.68
N VAL A 7 -2.50 -11.31 10.97
CA VAL A 7 -1.72 -10.67 12.05
C VAL A 7 -0.26 -11.12 12.01
N VAL A 8 -0.02 -12.43 11.90
CA VAL A 8 1.34 -13.01 11.82
C VAL A 8 2.12 -12.49 10.61
N ARG A 9 1.45 -12.22 9.47
CA ARG A 9 2.12 -11.65 8.29
C ARG A 9 2.49 -10.17 8.49
N LYS A 10 1.62 -9.40 9.15
CA LYS A 10 1.90 -8.01 9.56
C LYS A 10 3.07 -7.93 10.54
N ASP A 11 3.11 -8.82 11.54
CA ASP A 11 4.21 -8.87 12.52
C ASP A 11 5.53 -9.23 11.83
N VAL A 12 5.52 -10.21 10.91
CA VAL A 12 6.70 -10.57 10.10
C VAL A 12 7.17 -9.39 9.24
N ARG A 13 6.27 -8.65 8.58
CA ARG A 13 6.63 -7.43 7.82
C ARG A 13 7.20 -6.33 8.72
N ALA A 14 6.65 -6.13 9.91
CA ALA A 14 7.20 -5.20 10.90
C ALA A 14 8.61 -5.60 11.38
N ILE A 15 8.89 -6.90 11.51
CA ILE A 15 10.23 -7.41 11.84
C ILE A 15 11.20 -7.21 10.66
N LEU A 16 10.81 -7.52 9.41
CA LEU A 16 11.66 -7.32 8.23
C LEU A 16 12.07 -5.84 8.05
N ASN A 17 11.13 -4.92 8.27
CA ASN A 17 11.41 -3.48 8.28
C ASN A 17 12.43 -3.08 9.37
N LYS A 18 12.33 -3.66 10.57
CA LYS A 18 13.34 -3.46 11.64
C LYS A 18 14.69 -4.08 11.30
N MET A 19 14.72 -5.24 10.65
CA MET A 19 15.98 -5.88 10.21
C MET A 19 16.75 -4.99 9.23
N CYS A 20 16.07 -4.24 8.37
CA CYS A 20 16.71 -3.31 7.43
C CYS A 20 17.42 -2.11 8.11
N GLN A 21 17.19 -1.88 9.41
CA GLN A 21 17.93 -0.88 10.21
C GLN A 21 19.31 -1.36 10.66
N VAL A 22 19.54 -2.68 10.69
CA VAL A 22 20.77 -3.31 11.19
C VAL A 22 21.45 -4.24 10.18
N TYR A 23 20.81 -4.47 9.03
CA TYR A 23 21.30 -5.31 7.94
C TYR A 23 21.05 -4.64 6.59
N PRO A 24 21.99 -4.68 5.62
CA PRO A 24 21.84 -3.96 4.35
C PRO A 24 20.59 -4.36 3.57
N ALA A 25 19.75 -3.38 3.24
CA ALA A 25 18.50 -3.59 2.50
C ALA A 25 18.69 -4.31 1.16
N SER A 26 19.82 -4.11 0.47
CA SER A 26 20.18 -4.86 -0.75
C SER A 26 20.42 -6.36 -0.52
N LYS A 27 20.99 -6.73 0.63
CA LYS A 27 21.13 -8.15 1.01
C LYS A 27 19.78 -8.74 1.44
N MET A 28 18.93 -7.96 2.10
CA MET A 28 17.56 -8.38 2.44
C MET A 28 16.71 -8.60 1.19
N PHE A 29 16.79 -7.69 0.22
CA PHE A 29 16.12 -7.81 -1.08
C PHE A 29 16.51 -9.12 -1.80
N ASN A 30 17.81 -9.41 -1.89
CA ASN A 30 18.29 -10.67 -2.49
C ASN A 30 17.79 -11.92 -1.74
N PHE A 31 17.68 -11.87 -0.40
CA PHE A 31 17.11 -12.98 0.37
C PHE A 31 15.62 -13.20 0.06
N ILE A 32 14.84 -12.12 -0.08
CA ILE A 32 13.41 -12.18 -0.42
C ILE A 32 13.19 -12.62 -1.88
N MET A 33 14.12 -12.32 -2.80
CA MET A 33 14.11 -12.83 -4.18
C MET A 33 14.20 -14.37 -4.28
N GLU A 34 14.71 -15.07 -3.27
CA GLU A 34 14.60 -16.54 -3.22
C GLU A 34 13.18 -16.99 -2.80
N GLY A 35 12.46 -16.17 -2.03
CA GLY A 35 11.09 -16.42 -1.60
C GLY A 35 10.07 -16.43 -2.74
N ILE A 36 10.26 -15.62 -3.79
CA ILE A 36 9.38 -15.63 -4.97
C ILE A 36 9.52 -16.90 -5.82
N LYS A 37 10.57 -17.70 -5.61
CA LYS A 37 10.77 -19.01 -6.25
C LYS A 37 10.09 -20.17 -5.50
N SER A 38 9.46 -19.90 -4.35
CA SER A 38 8.82 -20.91 -3.51
C SER A 38 7.64 -21.62 -4.20
N LYS A 39 7.50 -22.93 -3.93
CA LYS A 39 6.31 -23.71 -4.34
C LYS A 39 5.03 -23.18 -3.68
N ASN A 40 5.11 -22.60 -2.48
CA ASN A 40 3.98 -22.02 -1.77
C ASN A 40 3.56 -20.66 -2.40
N SER A 41 2.38 -20.63 -3.02
CA SER A 41 1.84 -19.42 -3.67
C SER A 41 1.62 -18.25 -2.72
N LYS A 42 1.25 -18.49 -1.46
CA LYS A 42 1.09 -17.44 -0.46
C LYS A 42 2.44 -16.83 -0.06
N GLN A 43 3.49 -17.65 0.04
CA GLN A 43 4.85 -17.14 0.23
C GLN A 43 5.30 -16.29 -0.96
N ARG A 44 5.08 -16.74 -2.21
CA ARG A 44 5.43 -15.95 -3.40
C ARG A 44 4.75 -14.57 -3.39
N ALA A 45 3.44 -14.53 -3.13
CA ALA A 45 2.67 -13.28 -3.11
C ALA A 45 3.21 -12.29 -2.06
N GLU A 46 3.44 -12.76 -0.83
CA GLU A 46 3.94 -11.89 0.25
C GLU A 46 5.38 -11.42 0.00
N CYS A 47 6.24 -12.28 -0.57
CA CYS A 47 7.60 -11.88 -0.96
C CYS A 47 7.58 -10.84 -2.10
N LEU A 48 6.67 -10.94 -3.07
CA LEU A 48 6.49 -9.91 -4.11
C LEU A 48 6.11 -8.55 -3.49
N GLU A 49 5.11 -8.52 -2.60
CA GLU A 49 4.73 -7.29 -1.88
C GLU A 49 5.91 -6.66 -1.12
N GLU A 50 6.70 -7.47 -0.42
CA GLU A 50 7.84 -7.01 0.36
C GLU A 50 8.96 -6.42 -0.52
N LEU A 51 9.22 -7.03 -1.70
CA LEU A 51 10.16 -6.48 -2.68
C LEU A 51 9.70 -5.10 -3.19
N GLY A 52 8.39 -4.90 -3.35
CA GLY A 52 7.81 -3.60 -3.66
C GLY A 52 8.09 -2.57 -2.57
N CYS A 53 7.78 -2.90 -1.31
CA CYS A 53 8.01 -2.03 -0.17
C CYS A 53 9.49 -1.64 0.00
N LEU A 54 10.41 -2.57 -0.26
CA LEU A 54 11.86 -2.30 -0.22
C LEU A 54 12.30 -1.31 -1.32
N VAL A 55 11.76 -1.44 -2.54
CA VAL A 55 12.12 -0.51 -3.64
C VAL A 55 11.45 0.86 -3.45
N GLU A 56 10.26 0.93 -2.85
CA GLU A 56 9.64 2.20 -2.44
C GLU A 56 10.44 2.90 -1.32
N SER A 57 10.94 2.14 -0.34
CA SER A 57 11.61 2.70 0.84
C SER A 57 13.08 3.05 0.63
N TYR A 58 13.80 2.28 -0.21
CA TYR A 58 15.26 2.40 -0.38
C TYR A 58 15.69 2.66 -1.84
N GLY A 59 14.74 2.78 -2.77
CA GLY A 59 14.99 3.00 -4.20
C GLY A 59 15.54 1.76 -4.93
N MET A 60 15.69 1.85 -6.27
CA MET A 60 16.18 0.74 -7.09
C MET A 60 17.59 0.21 -6.73
N ASN A 61 18.37 0.90 -5.89
CA ASN A 61 19.72 0.47 -5.49
C ASN A 61 19.73 -0.85 -4.70
N VAL A 62 18.61 -1.25 -4.09
CA VAL A 62 18.49 -2.57 -3.44
C VAL A 62 18.45 -3.74 -4.44
N CYS A 63 18.08 -3.47 -5.69
CA CYS A 63 17.96 -4.49 -6.74
C CYS A 63 19.32 -4.90 -7.27
N GLN A 64 19.92 -5.92 -6.64
CA GLN A 64 21.23 -6.46 -7.02
C GLN A 64 21.08 -7.76 -7.83
N PRO A 65 21.98 -8.06 -8.80
CA PRO A 65 23.11 -7.24 -9.24
C PRO A 65 22.70 -6.02 -10.09
N THR A 66 21.48 -6.01 -10.67
CA THR A 66 20.94 -4.85 -11.38
C THR A 66 19.41 -4.76 -11.24
N PRO A 67 18.83 -3.54 -11.31
CA PRO A 67 17.38 -3.34 -11.36
C PRO A 67 16.70 -4.08 -12.51
N ALA A 68 17.33 -4.14 -13.69
CA ALA A 68 16.80 -4.85 -14.84
C ALA A 68 16.63 -6.36 -14.58
N LYS A 69 17.61 -7.00 -13.94
CA LYS A 69 17.51 -8.44 -13.63
C LYS A 69 16.41 -8.71 -12.61
N ALA A 70 16.39 -7.95 -11.51
CA ALA A 70 15.40 -8.13 -10.45
C ALA A 70 13.96 -7.85 -10.93
N LEU A 71 13.73 -6.74 -11.63
CA LEU A 71 12.39 -6.38 -12.11
C LEU A 71 11.89 -7.32 -13.20
N LYS A 72 12.77 -7.87 -14.04
CA LYS A 72 12.42 -8.92 -15.00
C LYS A 72 11.99 -10.21 -14.30
N GLU A 73 12.72 -10.65 -13.27
CA GLU A 73 12.34 -11.83 -12.46
C GLU A 73 11.00 -11.63 -11.74
N ILE A 74 10.75 -10.44 -11.16
CA ILE A 74 9.47 -10.07 -10.54
C ILE A 74 8.33 -10.06 -11.58
N ALA A 75 8.55 -9.48 -12.76
CA ALA A 75 7.51 -9.27 -13.76
C ALA A 75 7.00 -10.58 -14.39
N VAL A 76 7.81 -11.66 -14.42
CA VAL A 76 7.36 -13.00 -14.82
C VAL A 76 6.15 -13.48 -14.01
N HIS A 77 6.02 -13.08 -12.74
CA HIS A 77 4.90 -13.46 -11.89
C HIS A 77 3.55 -12.82 -12.27
N ILE A 78 3.51 -11.85 -13.20
CA ILE A 78 2.25 -11.35 -13.79
C ILE A 78 1.56 -12.49 -14.57
N GLY A 79 2.33 -13.40 -15.16
CA GLY A 79 1.82 -14.60 -15.84
C GLY A 79 1.43 -15.76 -14.90
N ASP A 80 1.60 -15.65 -13.57
CA ASP A 80 1.28 -16.74 -12.64
C ASP A 80 -0.23 -17.09 -12.72
N ARG A 81 -0.56 -18.39 -12.66
CA ARG A 81 -1.93 -18.90 -12.71
C ARG A 81 -2.75 -18.44 -11.49
N GLY A 82 -2.11 -18.34 -10.32
CA GLY A 82 -2.72 -17.88 -9.07
C GLY A 82 -2.99 -16.38 -9.08
N THR A 83 -4.26 -15.99 -8.93
CA THR A 83 -4.70 -14.59 -8.91
C THR A 83 -4.01 -13.76 -7.82
N THR A 84 -3.75 -14.34 -6.65
CA THR A 84 -3.04 -13.68 -5.55
C THR A 84 -1.60 -13.31 -5.93
N VAL A 85 -0.83 -14.24 -6.52
CA VAL A 85 0.55 -14.00 -6.95
C VAL A 85 0.60 -12.98 -8.08
N ARG A 86 -0.30 -13.13 -9.08
CA ARG A 86 -0.45 -12.16 -10.18
C ARG A 86 -0.77 -10.76 -9.68
N ASN A 87 -1.70 -10.63 -8.73
CA ASN A 87 -2.07 -9.33 -8.16
C ASN A 87 -0.94 -8.72 -7.34
N ALA A 88 -0.18 -9.51 -6.59
CA ALA A 88 1.01 -9.06 -5.88
C ALA A 88 2.08 -8.56 -6.86
N ALA A 89 2.40 -9.31 -7.92
CA ALA A 89 3.34 -8.89 -8.96
C ALA A 89 2.90 -7.59 -9.66
N LEU A 90 1.62 -7.48 -10.03
CA LEU A 90 1.06 -6.26 -10.61
C LEU A 90 1.12 -5.06 -9.65
N ASN A 91 0.82 -5.25 -8.35
CA ASN A 91 1.00 -4.21 -7.33
C ASN A 91 2.47 -3.79 -7.22
N THR A 92 3.39 -4.75 -7.20
CA THR A 92 4.84 -4.53 -7.05
C THR A 92 5.39 -3.70 -8.20
N ILE A 93 5.08 -4.04 -9.45
CA ILE A 93 5.55 -3.26 -10.60
C ILE A 93 4.89 -1.88 -10.66
N VAL A 94 3.63 -1.73 -10.23
CA VAL A 94 2.97 -0.42 -10.09
C VAL A 94 3.64 0.45 -9.02
N ALA A 95 3.99 -0.11 -7.86
CA ALA A 95 4.74 0.56 -6.81
C ALA A 95 6.09 1.09 -7.33
N VAL A 96 6.87 0.24 -8.00
CA VAL A 96 8.15 0.66 -8.60
C VAL A 96 7.94 1.73 -9.69
N TYR A 97 6.89 1.61 -10.52
CA TYR A 97 6.53 2.61 -11.54
C TYR A 97 6.14 3.96 -10.94
N ASN A 98 5.42 3.99 -9.83
CA ASN A 98 5.01 5.24 -9.18
C ASN A 98 6.22 6.06 -8.69
N VAL A 99 7.31 5.39 -8.30
CA VAL A 99 8.54 6.04 -7.82
C VAL A 99 9.53 6.34 -8.95
N HIS A 100 9.65 5.45 -9.95
CA HIS A 100 10.72 5.50 -10.96
C HIS A 100 10.22 5.86 -12.38
N GLY A 101 8.91 5.91 -12.61
CA GLY A 101 8.29 6.29 -13.88
C GLY A 101 8.51 5.29 -15.02
N GLU A 102 8.44 5.78 -16.25
CA GLU A 102 8.40 4.94 -17.46
C GLU A 102 9.64 4.08 -17.70
N GLN A 103 10.78 4.38 -17.06
CA GLN A 103 11.99 3.55 -17.18
C GLN A 103 11.73 2.09 -16.77
N VAL A 104 10.77 1.85 -15.89
CA VAL A 104 10.36 0.49 -15.46
C VAL A 104 9.96 -0.39 -16.64
N PHE A 105 9.32 0.16 -17.68
CA PHE A 105 8.97 -0.61 -18.90
C PHE A 105 10.20 -1.13 -19.65
N LYS A 106 11.36 -0.46 -19.56
CA LYS A 106 12.63 -0.95 -20.13
C LYS A 106 13.29 -2.01 -19.26
N LEU A 107 13.02 -2.01 -17.95
CA LEU A 107 13.65 -2.90 -16.96
C LEU A 107 12.93 -4.24 -16.78
N ILE A 108 11.59 -4.27 -16.88
CA ILE A 108 10.80 -5.51 -16.78
C ILE A 108 10.99 -6.48 -17.96
N GLY A 109 11.57 -6.02 -19.06
CA GLY A 109 11.81 -6.79 -20.28
C GLY A 109 10.53 -7.12 -21.08
N ASN A 110 10.64 -8.06 -22.02
CA ASN A 110 9.51 -8.49 -22.83
C ASN A 110 8.52 -9.34 -22.02
N LEU A 111 7.39 -8.74 -21.68
CA LEU A 111 6.17 -9.42 -21.26
C LEU A 111 5.34 -9.88 -22.48
N SER A 112 4.42 -10.82 -22.27
CA SER A 112 3.39 -11.09 -23.28
C SER A 112 2.49 -9.86 -23.47
N GLU A 113 1.89 -9.70 -24.65
CA GLU A 113 1.00 -8.57 -24.93
C GLU A 113 -0.16 -8.49 -23.91
N LYS A 114 -0.69 -9.66 -23.51
CA LYS A 114 -1.72 -9.79 -22.48
C LYS A 114 -1.23 -9.28 -21.12
N ASP A 115 -0.04 -9.68 -20.68
CA ASP A 115 0.51 -9.30 -19.38
C ASP A 115 0.88 -7.81 -19.34
N LEU A 116 1.44 -7.29 -20.43
CA LEU A 116 1.72 -5.87 -20.60
C LEU A 116 0.43 -5.04 -20.61
N SER A 117 -0.64 -5.54 -21.24
CA SER A 117 -1.96 -4.89 -21.23
C SER A 117 -2.54 -4.82 -19.82
N MET A 118 -2.53 -5.95 -19.07
CA MET A 118 -2.94 -5.98 -17.66
C MET A 118 -2.13 -4.99 -16.80
N LEU A 119 -0.81 -4.90 -17.01
CA LEU A 119 0.04 -3.96 -16.28
C LEU A 119 -0.27 -2.50 -16.62
N LYS A 120 -0.37 -2.14 -17.91
CA LYS A 120 -0.71 -0.78 -18.37
C LYS A 120 -2.08 -0.34 -17.85
N GLU A 121 -3.07 -1.24 -17.88
CA GLU A 121 -4.38 -0.95 -17.31
C GLU A 121 -4.30 -0.72 -15.80
N ARG A 122 -3.52 -1.53 -15.08
CA ARG A 122 -3.33 -1.39 -13.63
C ARG A 122 -2.69 -0.07 -13.24
N ILE A 123 -1.67 0.37 -13.99
CA ILE A 123 -1.02 1.68 -13.83
C ILE A 123 -2.03 2.82 -14.09
N LYS A 124 -2.77 2.77 -15.21
CA LYS A 124 -3.81 3.76 -15.54
C LYS A 124 -4.91 3.87 -14.47
N ARG A 125 -5.31 2.74 -13.87
CA ARG A 125 -6.28 2.68 -12.76
C ARG A 125 -5.68 3.22 -11.44
N ALA A 126 -4.39 3.01 -11.19
CA ALA A 126 -3.70 3.50 -9.99
C ALA A 126 -3.57 5.04 -9.97
N GLY A 127 -3.12 5.65 -11.08
CA GLY A 127 -3.01 7.11 -11.19
C GLY A 127 -4.36 7.83 -10.99
N LYS A 128 -5.45 7.27 -11.54
CA LYS A 128 -6.82 7.77 -11.30
C LYS A 128 -7.28 7.69 -9.84
N LYS A 129 -6.74 6.77 -9.03
CA LYS A 129 -7.07 6.69 -7.60
C LYS A 129 -6.37 7.77 -6.77
N GLN A 130 -5.14 8.13 -7.14
CA GLN A 130 -4.38 9.18 -6.45
C GLN A 130 -4.97 10.58 -6.69
N THR A 131 -5.53 10.85 -7.88
CA THR A 131 -6.14 12.15 -8.18
C THR A 131 -7.48 12.41 -7.49
N VAL A 132 -8.20 11.38 -7.03
CA VAL A 132 -9.48 11.52 -6.30
C VAL A 132 -9.32 11.57 -4.77
N THR A 133 -8.08 11.57 -4.24
CA THR A 133 -7.81 11.69 -2.79
C THR A 133 -7.14 13.01 -2.38
N ALA A 134 -7.03 13.99 -3.29
CA ALA A 134 -6.77 15.36 -2.87
C ALA A 134 -7.99 15.88 -2.07
N PRO A 135 -7.81 16.41 -0.85
CA PRO A 135 -8.93 16.91 -0.06
C PRO A 135 -9.55 18.11 -0.78
N ALA A 136 -10.80 17.96 -1.20
CA ALA A 136 -11.58 19.07 -1.72
C ALA A 136 -11.65 20.16 -0.65
N LYS A 137 -11.07 21.34 -0.93
CA LYS A 137 -11.29 22.52 -0.10
C LYS A 137 -12.80 22.75 -0.02
N GLN A 138 -13.34 22.70 1.19
CA GLN A 138 -14.71 23.15 1.44
C GLN A 138 -14.83 24.61 0.95
N PRO A 139 -15.85 24.97 0.17
CA PRO A 139 -16.14 26.37 -0.11
C PRO A 139 -16.50 27.06 1.20
N GLU A 140 -15.78 28.12 1.55
CA GLU A 140 -16.14 29.00 2.66
C GLU A 140 -17.45 29.72 2.34
N GLU A 141 -18.53 29.38 3.03
CA GLU A 141 -19.80 30.11 2.91
C GLU A 141 -19.76 31.36 3.82
N LYS A 142 -19.63 32.54 3.21
CA LYS A 142 -19.60 33.83 3.92
C LYS A 142 -21.01 34.21 4.43
N PRO A 143 -21.13 34.90 5.59
CA PRO A 143 -22.40 35.01 6.30
C PRO A 143 -23.32 36.10 5.73
N GLN A 144 -24.62 35.82 5.65
CA GLN A 144 -25.67 36.83 5.52
C GLN A 144 -26.32 37.13 6.88
N ARG A 145 -26.66 38.40 7.11
CA ARG A 145 -27.03 38.94 8.42
C ARG A 145 -28.45 39.52 8.44
N ALA A 146 -29.22 39.15 9.48
CA ALA A 146 -30.47 39.75 9.98
C ALA A 146 -31.70 39.60 9.05
N GLN A 147 -32.91 39.30 9.56
CA GLN A 147 -33.65 40.12 10.53
C GLN A 147 -34.64 39.30 11.42
N ASN A 148 -34.82 39.76 12.66
CA ASN A 148 -36.08 39.94 13.44
C ASN A 148 -37.20 38.86 13.45
N ALA A 149 -37.91 38.60 14.56
CA ALA A 149 -37.76 39.08 15.94
C ALA A 149 -38.59 38.26 16.97
N ASN A 150 -38.14 38.37 18.23
CA ASN A 150 -38.92 38.46 19.48
C ASN A 150 -39.60 37.25 20.13
N THR A 151 -39.66 37.37 21.47
CA THR A 151 -40.38 36.55 22.47
C THR A 151 -39.92 35.10 22.67
N SER A 152 -39.87 34.53 23.88
CA SER A 152 -39.90 35.10 25.24
C SER A 152 -39.67 33.96 26.27
N LEU A 153 -39.03 34.25 27.42
CA LEU A 153 -39.05 33.40 28.65
C LEU A 153 -38.32 32.03 28.49
N GLN A 154 -37.78 31.35 29.53
CA GLN A 154 -37.51 31.69 30.92
C GLN A 154 -36.35 30.80 31.44
N ARG A 155 -35.69 31.21 32.55
CA ARG A 155 -34.65 30.42 33.25
C ARG A 155 -35.21 29.15 33.90
N LYS A 156 -34.44 28.05 33.93
CA LYS A 156 -33.98 27.36 35.17
C LYS A 156 -33.18 26.08 34.92
N ALA A 157 -31.96 26.03 35.49
CA ALA A 157 -31.42 24.88 36.24
C ALA A 157 -31.67 25.19 37.75
N PRO A 158 -31.19 24.45 38.77
CA PRO A 158 -30.51 23.14 38.84
C PRO A 158 -31.50 22.10 39.51
N PRO A 159 -31.14 21.02 40.27
CA PRO A 159 -29.84 20.50 40.70
C PRO A 159 -29.64 18.97 40.60
N GLU A 160 -28.50 18.52 41.14
CA GLU A 160 -28.24 17.15 41.62
C GLU A 160 -28.84 16.94 43.03
N ASP A 161 -29.07 15.70 43.44
CA ASP A 161 -29.10 15.33 44.87
C ASP A 161 -28.55 13.91 45.10
N MET A 162 -27.96 13.69 46.27
CA MET A 162 -27.13 12.56 46.67
C MET A 162 -27.63 12.04 48.01
N SER A 163 -28.34 10.89 48.03
CA SER A 163 -28.50 10.14 49.29
C SER A 163 -29.00 8.69 49.19
N SER A 164 -28.15 7.81 49.74
CA SER A 164 -28.42 7.10 51.00
C SER A 164 -29.64 6.15 51.15
N LYS A 165 -29.29 4.85 51.14
CA LYS A 165 -29.73 3.79 52.09
C LYS A 165 -31.15 3.20 52.04
N LEU A 166 -31.19 1.99 52.62
CA LEU A 166 -32.31 1.07 52.88
C LEU A 166 -32.84 0.34 51.63
N LYS A 167 -33.06 -0.98 51.66
CA LYS A 167 -33.08 -1.92 52.81
C LYS A 167 -32.62 -3.31 52.38
#